data_AF-A0A1N6S139-F1
#
_entry.id   AF-A0A1N6S139-F1
#
_cell.length_a   1.000
_cell.length_b   1.000
_cell.length_c   1.000
_cell.angle_alpha   90.00
_cell.angle_beta   90.00
_cell.angle_gamma   90.00
#
_symmetry.space_group_name_H-M   'P 1'
#
loop_
_entity.id
_entity.type
_entity.pdbx_description
1 polymer ?
#
loop_
_entity_poly.entity_id
_entity_poly.type
_entity_poly.pdbx_seq_one_letter_code
_entity_poly.pdbx_strand_id
1 'polypeptide(L)'
;MPSARKRPIGIGHNGGPPLKERKRRSTLGPGAIGRTFDWRFAHRKAWKKPREIAIRRQENADALGLTYEEYALEIMERGYYPQPEHVETIKAMRPQRIRDNGVVGQSLKRAKLD
;
A
#
# COMPACT_ATOMS: atom_id res chain seq x y z
N MET A 1 -51.76 -19.02 -0.18
CA MET A 1 -51.05 -20.01 0.66
C MET A 1 -50.61 -19.35 1.97
N PRO A 2 -51.23 -19.66 3.13
CA PRO A 2 -50.66 -19.35 4.45
C PRO A 2 -49.58 -20.41 4.77
N SER A 3 -48.57 -20.26 5.63
CA SER A 3 -48.07 -19.21 6.51
C SER A 3 -46.62 -19.59 6.79
N ALA A 4 -45.65 -18.73 6.50
CA ALA A 4 -44.32 -18.86 7.10
C ALA A 4 -44.45 -18.41 8.55
N ARG A 5 -44.70 -19.35 9.48
CA ARG A 5 -44.75 -19.02 10.90
C ARG A 5 -43.39 -18.44 11.29
N LYS A 6 -43.35 -17.11 11.46
CA LYS A 6 -42.22 -16.38 12.05
C LYS A 6 -42.02 -16.95 13.45
N ARG A 7 -40.95 -17.72 13.67
CA ARG A 7 -40.50 -17.96 15.04
C ARG A 7 -40.16 -16.59 15.65
N PRO A 8 -40.64 -16.28 16.85
CA PRO A 8 -40.29 -15.02 17.49
C PRO A 8 -38.77 -14.99 17.70
N ILE A 9 -38.13 -13.93 17.19
CA ILE A 9 -36.71 -13.64 17.40
C ILE A 9 -36.59 -13.28 18.89
N GLY A 10 -36.18 -14.26 19.70
CA GLY A 10 -35.89 -14.05 21.12
C GLY A 10 -34.54 -13.37 21.32
N ILE A 11 -34.33 -12.87 22.54
CA ILE A 11 -33.06 -12.28 22.98
C ILE A 11 -31.94 -13.32 22.78
N GLY A 12 -30.93 -12.96 21.98
CA GLY A 12 -29.80 -13.84 21.63
C GLY A 12 -29.84 -14.45 20.22
N HIS A 13 -30.87 -14.20 19.41
CA HIS A 13 -30.92 -14.73 18.06
C HIS A 13 -30.25 -13.80 17.03
N ASN A 14 -29.15 -14.25 16.45
CA ASN A 14 -28.36 -13.58 15.41
C ASN A 14 -28.89 -13.77 13.97
N GLY A 15 -30.11 -14.30 13.81
CA GLY A 15 -30.82 -14.39 12.52
C GLY A 15 -29.94 -14.84 11.35
N GLY A 16 -29.24 -15.98 11.54
CA GLY A 16 -28.15 -16.48 10.70
C GLY A 16 -28.31 -16.29 9.18
N PRO A 17 -27.20 -16.26 8.42
CA PRO A 17 -27.19 -15.81 7.04
C PRO A 17 -28.27 -16.52 6.19
N PRO A 18 -28.97 -15.79 5.30
CA PRO A 18 -30.11 -16.34 4.57
C PRO A 18 -29.76 -17.63 3.81
N LEU A 19 -30.59 -18.66 3.94
CA LEU A 19 -30.41 -19.97 3.26
C LEU A 19 -30.45 -19.89 1.73
N LYS A 20 -30.94 -18.78 1.17
CA LYS A 20 -30.93 -18.53 -0.28
C LYS A 20 -29.87 -17.47 -0.59
N GLU A 21 -28.94 -17.84 -1.46
CA GLU A 21 -27.93 -16.92 -1.94
C GLU A 21 -28.60 -15.73 -2.67
N ARG A 22 -28.35 -14.52 -2.18
CA ARG A 22 -28.90 -13.30 -2.79
C ARG A 22 -28.19 -13.09 -4.14
N LYS A 23 -28.90 -13.23 -5.27
CA LYS A 23 -28.38 -12.85 -6.59
C LYS A 23 -27.83 -11.42 -6.53
N ARG A 24 -26.51 -11.28 -6.60
CA ARG A 24 -25.83 -9.97 -6.54
C ARG A 24 -26.05 -9.26 -7.88
N ARG A 25 -26.42 -7.97 -7.83
CA ARG A 25 -26.57 -7.10 -9.02
C ARG A 25 -25.24 -6.80 -9.74
N SER A 26 -24.10 -7.11 -9.13
CA SER A 26 -22.78 -6.99 -9.75
C SER A 26 -21.89 -8.17 -9.32
N THR A 27 -20.92 -8.51 -10.16
CA THR A 27 -19.89 -9.53 -9.88
C THR A 27 -19.03 -9.18 -8.65
N LEU A 28 -18.98 -7.90 -8.28
CA LEU A 28 -18.26 -7.38 -7.10
C LEU A 28 -19.16 -7.21 -5.86
N GLY A 29 -20.49 -7.32 -6.02
CA GLY A 29 -21.49 -7.03 -4.99
C GLY A 29 -21.89 -5.55 -4.86
N PRO A 30 -23.03 -5.25 -4.22
CA PRO A 30 -23.47 -3.88 -3.99
C PRO A 30 -22.49 -3.11 -3.09
N GLY A 31 -22.16 -1.87 -3.47
CA GLY A 31 -21.20 -1.01 -2.75
C GLY A 31 -19.72 -1.26 -3.05
N ALA A 32 -19.40 -2.22 -3.92
CA ALA A 32 -18.01 -2.62 -4.16
C ALA A 32 -17.20 -1.63 -5.00
N ILE A 33 -17.84 -0.86 -5.90
CA ILE A 33 -17.16 0.20 -6.66
C ILE A 33 -16.67 1.29 -5.69
N GLY A 34 -17.54 1.77 -4.80
CA GLY A 34 -17.19 2.76 -3.77
C GLY A 34 -16.05 2.25 -2.88
N ARG A 35 -16.17 1.04 -2.34
CA ARG A 35 -15.16 0.44 -1.45
C ARG A 35 -13.77 0.33 -2.10
N THR A 36 -13.70 0.00 -3.39
CA THR A 36 -12.42 -0.08 -4.12
C THR A 36 -11.76 1.29 -4.25
N PHE A 37 -12.53 2.33 -4.57
CA PHE A 37 -12.01 3.69 -4.65
C PHE A 37 -11.62 4.23 -3.26
N ASP A 38 -12.49 4.05 -2.27
CA ASP A 38 -12.24 4.43 -0.88
C ASP A 38 -10.95 3.79 -0.36
N TRP A 39 -10.75 2.48 -0.64
CA TRP A 39 -9.52 1.79 -0.29
C TRP A 39 -8.30 2.36 -1.03
N ARG A 40 -8.41 2.65 -2.34
CA ARG A 40 -7.32 3.28 -3.11
C ARG A 40 -6.96 4.67 -2.58
N PHE A 41 -7.93 5.46 -2.13
CA PHE A 41 -7.69 6.78 -1.54
C PHE A 41 -7.10 6.67 -0.14
N ALA A 42 -7.67 5.81 0.70
CA ALA A 42 -7.18 5.53 2.05
C ALA A 42 -5.73 5.01 2.02
N HIS A 43 -5.44 4.08 1.10
CA HIS A 43 -4.10 3.58 0.85
C HIS A 43 -3.15 4.73 0.47
N ARG A 44 -3.47 5.51 -0.57
CA ARG A 44 -2.62 6.67 -0.96
C ARG A 44 -2.38 7.65 0.19
N LYS A 45 -3.39 7.91 1.02
CA LYS A 45 -3.27 8.80 2.18
C LYS A 45 -2.38 8.19 3.26
N ALA A 46 -2.55 6.90 3.57
CA ALA A 46 -1.75 6.20 4.58
C ALA A 46 -0.27 6.11 4.20
N TRP A 47 0.02 5.96 2.90
CA TRP A 47 1.39 5.88 2.38
C TRP A 47 1.99 7.26 2.02
N LYS A 48 1.27 8.36 2.26
CA LYS A 48 1.80 9.72 2.06
C LYS A 48 2.77 10.05 3.19
N LYS A 49 4.05 10.20 2.83
CA LYS A 49 5.11 10.55 3.79
C LYS A 49 5.00 12.05 4.15
N PRO A 50 5.17 12.44 5.43
CA PRO A 50 5.35 13.83 5.81
C PRO A 50 6.50 14.46 5.03
N ARG A 51 6.33 15.71 4.58
CA ARG A 51 7.30 16.42 3.72
C ARG A 51 8.70 16.45 4.34
N GLU A 52 8.79 16.75 5.62
CA GLU A 52 10.06 16.85 6.35
C GLU A 52 10.83 15.53 6.35
N ILE A 53 10.13 14.40 6.53
CA ILE A 53 10.73 13.06 6.48
C ILE A 53 11.24 12.76 5.07
N ALA A 54 10.51 13.16 4.03
CA ALA A 54 10.93 12.97 2.65
C ALA A 54 12.20 13.79 2.33
N ILE A 55 12.25 15.04 2.76
CA ILE A 55 13.41 15.93 2.59
C ILE A 55 14.64 15.36 3.30
N ARG A 56 14.52 15.01 4.58
CA ARG A 56 15.63 14.41 5.34
C ARG A 56 16.18 13.14 4.68
N ARG A 57 15.30 12.28 4.16
CA ARG A 57 15.72 11.07 3.45
C ARG A 57 16.41 11.39 2.13
N GLN A 58 15.96 12.42 1.42
CA GLN A 58 16.62 12.91 0.21
C GLN A 58 18.03 13.44 0.51
N GLU A 59 18.17 14.30 1.52
CA GLU A 59 19.47 14.84 1.95
C GLU A 59 20.45 13.73 2.35
N ASN A 60 19.99 12.75 3.13
CA ASN A 60 20.82 11.61 3.51
C ASN A 60 21.21 10.73 2.32
N ALA A 61 20.29 10.53 1.37
CA ALA A 61 20.58 9.78 0.15
C ALA A 61 21.64 10.50 -0.70
N ASP A 62 21.48 11.82 -0.87
CA ASP A 62 22.42 12.65 -1.62
C ASP A 62 23.81 12.66 -0.97
N ALA A 63 23.89 12.73 0.36
CA ALA A 63 25.15 12.64 1.11
C ALA A 63 25.89 11.30 0.90
N LEU A 64 25.15 10.21 0.65
CA LEU A 64 25.70 8.87 0.40
C LEU A 64 25.87 8.56 -1.11
N GLY A 65 25.48 9.48 -1.99
CA GLY A 65 25.46 9.24 -3.45
C GLY A 65 24.49 8.13 -3.87
N LEU A 66 23.40 7.96 -3.12
CA LEU A 66 22.30 7.03 -3.38
C LEU A 66 21.10 7.80 -3.95
N THR A 67 20.20 7.12 -4.65
CA THR A 67 18.88 7.72 -4.93
C THR A 67 18.00 7.65 -3.68
N TYR A 68 16.99 8.53 -3.63
CA TYR A 68 15.98 8.50 -2.57
C TYR A 68 15.32 7.12 -2.42
N GLU A 69 15.04 6.47 -3.54
CA GLU A 69 14.40 5.15 -3.54
C GLU A 69 15.33 4.08 -2.99
N GLU A 70 16.61 4.09 -3.40
CA GLU A 70 17.61 3.18 -2.85
C GLU A 70 17.67 3.35 -1.33
N TYR A 71 17.83 4.59 -0.84
CA TYR A 71 17.87 4.88 0.60
C TYR A 71 16.57 4.48 1.33
N ALA A 72 15.42 4.78 0.75
CA ALA A 72 14.12 4.48 1.35
C ALA A 72 13.82 2.98 1.37
N LEU A 73 14.25 2.22 0.37
CA LEU A 73 14.08 0.77 0.29
C LEU A 73 14.94 0.05 1.33
N GLU A 74 16.15 0.53 1.63
CA GLU A 74 16.94 -0.03 2.74
C GLU A 74 16.19 0.06 4.08
N ILE A 75 15.56 1.22 4.34
CA ILE A 75 14.74 1.42 5.54
C ILE A 75 13.50 0.51 5.53
N MET A 76 12.82 0.39 4.39
CA MET A 76 11.55 -0.33 4.31
C MET A 76 11.71 -1.85 4.28
N GLU A 77 12.76 -2.36 3.63
CA GLU A 77 12.98 -3.80 3.44
C GLU A 77 13.89 -4.39 4.52
N ARG A 78 14.94 -3.67 4.94
CA ARG A 78 15.93 -4.18 5.91
C ARG A 78 15.80 -3.56 7.30
N GLY A 79 15.06 -2.45 7.43
CA GLY A 79 14.80 -1.83 8.73
C GLY A 79 15.95 -0.99 9.29
N TYR A 80 17.00 -0.69 8.52
CA TYR A 80 18.11 0.15 8.95
C TYR A 80 18.27 1.43 8.11
N TYR A 81 18.91 2.43 8.71
CA TYR A 81 19.32 3.64 8.00
C TYR A 81 20.68 3.40 7.32
N PRO A 82 20.79 3.55 5.98
CA PRO A 82 22.05 3.38 5.28
C PRO A 82 23.19 4.23 5.87
N GLN A 83 24.35 3.62 5.97
CA GLN A 83 25.61 4.20 6.42
C GLN A 83 26.62 4.15 5.26
N PRO A 84 27.74 4.90 5.33
CA PRO A 84 28.76 4.88 4.30
C PRO A 84 29.26 3.47 3.94
N GLU A 85 29.37 2.58 4.93
CA GLU A 85 29.80 1.18 4.74
C GLU A 85 28.86 0.37 3.83
N HIS A 86 27.57 0.71 3.80
CA HIS A 86 26.56 -0.05 3.04
C HIS A 86 26.49 0.38 1.56
N VAL A 87 27.06 1.53 1.22
CA VAL A 87 26.86 2.19 -0.09
C VAL A 87 27.28 1.30 -1.26
N GLU A 88 28.44 0.64 -1.14
CA GLU A 88 28.96 -0.20 -2.21
C GLU A 88 28.08 -1.43 -2.45
N THR A 89 27.60 -2.07 -1.38
CA THR A 89 26.66 -3.20 -1.49
C THR A 89 25.35 -2.77 -2.15
N ILE A 90 24.80 -1.61 -1.76
CA ILE A 90 23.56 -1.07 -2.32
C ILE A 90 23.72 -0.78 -3.81
N LYS A 91 24.85 -0.16 -4.21
CA LYS A 91 25.15 0.12 -5.63
C LYS A 91 25.35 -1.17 -6.43
N ALA A 92 25.99 -2.18 -5.85
CA ALA A 92 26.20 -3.48 -6.49
C ALA A 92 24.88 -4.23 -6.79
N MET A 93 23.80 -3.94 -6.04
CA MET A 93 22.47 -4.55 -6.26
C MET A 93 21.69 -3.97 -7.45
N ARG A 94 22.13 -2.85 -8.05
CA ARG A 94 21.41 -2.19 -9.15
C ARG A 94 21.06 -3.12 -10.32
N PRO A 95 21.95 -3.98 -10.84
CA PRO A 95 21.62 -4.89 -11.93
C PRO A 95 20.52 -5.89 -11.54
N GLN A 96 20.51 -6.37 -10.31
CA GLN A 96 19.46 -7.26 -9.80
C GLN A 96 18.13 -6.51 -9.75
N ARG A 97 18.11 -5.30 -9.19
CA ARG A 97 16.89 -4.47 -9.12
C ARG A 97 16.32 -4.18 -10.51
N ILE A 98 17.16 -3.91 -11.51
CA ILE A 98 16.71 -3.73 -12.91
C ILE A 98 16.03 -5.00 -13.42
N ARG A 99 16.60 -6.20 -13.16
CA ARG A 99 16.00 -7.47 -13.58
C ARG A 99 14.66 -7.74 -12.90
N ASP A 100 14.53 -7.35 -11.64
CA ASP A 100 13.30 -7.55 -10.85
C ASP A 100 12.22 -6.50 -11.15
N ASN A 101 12.41 -5.65 -12.17
CA ASN A 101 11.60 -4.45 -12.43
C ASN A 101 11.50 -3.51 -11.22
N GLY A 102 12.45 -3.60 -10.30
CA GLY A 102 12.61 -2.69 -9.17
C GLY A 102 13.09 -1.33 -9.65
N VAL A 103 12.75 -0.28 -8.89
CA VAL A 103 13.12 1.07 -9.29
C VAL A 103 14.62 1.29 -9.05
N VAL A 104 15.33 1.61 -10.14
CA VAL A 104 16.73 2.01 -10.10
C VAL A 104 16.82 3.36 -10.82
N GLY A 105 17.36 4.36 -10.15
CA GLY A 105 17.70 5.62 -10.82
C GLY A 105 16.57 6.62 -11.03
N GLN A 106 15.39 6.52 -10.39
CA GLN A 106 14.49 7.68 -10.34
C GLN A 106 15.03 8.68 -9.31
N SER A 107 15.95 9.52 -9.78
CA SER A 107 16.23 10.79 -9.11
C SER A 107 14.94 11.60 -9.11
N LEU A 108 14.49 12.02 -7.92
CA LEU A 108 13.38 12.97 -7.77
C LEU A 108 13.63 14.29 -8.54
N LYS A 109 14.87 14.58 -9.00
CA LYS A 109 15.17 15.73 -9.85
C LYS A 109 14.45 15.71 -11.22
N ARG A 110 13.94 14.56 -11.68
CA ARG A 110 13.12 14.51 -12.92
C ARG A 110 11.62 14.68 -12.69
N ALA A 111 11.14 14.53 -11.45
CA ALA A 111 9.77 14.88 -11.10
C ALA A 111 9.77 16.36 -10.73
N LYS A 112 9.50 17.23 -11.71
CA LYS A 112 9.11 18.61 -11.42
C LYS A 112 8.01 18.58 -10.37
N LEU A 113 8.30 19.14 -9.20
CA LEU A 113 7.30 19.56 -8.24
C LEU A 113 6.70 20.86 -8.80
N ASP A 114 5.78 20.73 -9.75
CA ASP A 114 4.88 21.81 -10.16
C ASP A 114 3.68 21.88 -9.21
#